data_AF-A0A7X6VLD1-F1
#
_entry.id   AF-A0A7X6VLD1-F1
#
_cell.length_a   1.000
_cell.length_b   1.000
_cell.length_c   1.000
_cell.angle_alpha   90.00
_cell.angle_beta   90.00
_cell.angle_gamma   90.00
#
_symmetry.space_group_name_H-M   'P 1'
#
loop_
_entity.id
_entity.type
_entity.pdbx_description
1 polymer ?
#
loop_
_entity_poly.entity_id
_entity_poly.type
_entity_poly.pdbx_seq_one_letter_code
_entity_poly.pdbx_strand_id
1 'polypeptide(L)' 'MSDIDMSLVKFDEKGLVPIVVQDSISAEVLMTAWANEESLKLTAISGKLTLWSRSRKEIWEKGSTSGNVIKVIEFR' A
#
# COMPACT_ATOMS: atom_id res chain seq x y z
N MET A 1 -13.00 2.81 9.54
CA MET A 1 -11.89 2.52 8.61
C MET A 1 -11.16 1.35 9.22
N SER A 2 -10.86 0.32 8.43
CA SER A 2 -10.14 -0.85 8.91
C SER A 2 -8.69 -0.43 9.20
N ASP A 3 -8.30 -0.44 10.46
CA ASP A 3 -6.93 -0.11 10.86
C ASP A 3 -6.00 -1.26 10.45
N ILE A 4 -4.80 -0.93 9.96
CA ILE A 4 -3.74 -1.92 9.76
C ILE A 4 -3.19 -2.30 11.14
N ASP A 5 -3.31 -3.56 11.53
CA ASP A 5 -2.58 -4.07 12.69
C ASP A 5 -1.10 -4.24 12.33
N MET A 6 -0.32 -3.21 12.60
CA MET A 6 1.12 -3.18 12.32
C MET A 6 1.91 -4.28 13.04
N SER A 7 1.37 -4.87 14.11
CA SER A 7 2.05 -5.96 14.83
C SER A 7 2.07 -7.28 14.04
N LEU A 8 1.16 -7.45 13.08
CA LEU A 8 1.08 -8.63 12.22
C LEU A 8 1.95 -8.52 10.96
N VAL A 9 2.45 -7.32 10.64
CA VAL A 9 3.24 -7.08 9.44
C VAL A 9 4.68 -7.53 9.65
N LYS A 10 5.11 -8.50 8.84
CA LYS A 10 6.49 -8.99 8.83
C LYS A 10 7.28 -8.32 7.72
N PHE A 11 8.07 -7.32 8.10
CA PHE A 11 9.02 -6.68 7.20
C PHE A 11 10.25 -7.55 6.96
N ASP A 12 10.84 -7.42 5.78
CA ASP A 12 12.15 -8.00 5.45
C ASP A 12 13.30 -7.20 6.12
N GLU A 13 14.53 -7.64 5.89
CA GLU A 13 15.75 -6.99 6.42
C GLU A 13 15.93 -5.54 5.95
N LYS A 14 15.22 -5.12 4.89
CA LYS A 14 15.24 -3.77 4.35
C LYS A 14 14.07 -2.93 4.85
N GLY A 15 13.27 -3.44 5.77
CA GLY A 15 12.08 -2.77 6.31
C GLY A 15 10.93 -2.72 5.31
N LEU A 16 10.86 -3.65 4.35
CA LEU A 16 9.86 -3.69 3.30
C LEU A 16 8.96 -4.92 3.42
N VAL A 17 7.71 -4.79 2.96
CA VAL A 17 6.74 -5.88 2.84
C VAL A 17 6.13 -5.87 1.43
N PRO A 18 5.94 -7.03 0.78
CA PRO A 18 5.22 -7.10 -0.48
C PRO A 18 3.73 -6.83 -0.26
N ILE A 19 3.11 -6.12 -1.19
CA ILE A 19 1.68 -5.80 -1.19
C ILE A 19 1.05 -6.34 -2.47
N VAL A 20 -0.13 -6.96 -2.35
CA VAL A 20 -1.00 -7.31 -3.47
C VAL A 20 -2.20 -6.36 -3.44
N VAL A 21 -2.42 -5.64 -4.53
CA VAL A 21 -3.58 -4.76 -4.69
C VAL A 21 -4.61 -5.52 -5.49
N GLN A 22 -5.80 -5.67 -4.92
CA GLN A 22 -6.91 -6.39 -5.52
C GLN A 22 -8.11 -5.46 -5.66
N ASP A 23 -8.85 -5.59 -6.76
CA ASP A 23 -10.15 -4.92 -6.89
C ASP A 23 -11.16 -5.52 -5.90
N SER A 24 -11.80 -4.67 -5.10
CA SER A 24 -12.69 -5.11 -4.02
C SER A 24 -14.00 -5.75 -4.51
N ILE A 25 -14.35 -5.59 -5.79
CA ILE A 25 -15.61 -6.09 -6.37
C ILE A 25 -15.34 -7.32 -7.23
N SER A 26 -14.41 -7.22 -8.18
CA SER A 26 -14.13 -8.30 -9.14
C SER A 26 -13.16 -9.35 -8.60
N ALA A 27 -12.47 -9.07 -7.48
CA ALA A 27 -11.37 -9.86 -6.96
C ALA A 27 -10.16 -9.99 -7.93
N GLU A 28 -10.10 -9.16 -8.97
CA GLU A 28 -8.95 -9.12 -9.88
C GLU A 28 -7.71 -8.59 -9.15
N VAL A 29 -6.57 -9.26 -9.32
CA VAL A 29 -5.28 -8.75 -8.84
C VAL A 29 -4.80 -7.67 -9.81
N LEU A 30 -4.80 -6.43 -9.36
CA LEU A 30 -4.46 -5.27 -10.17
C LEU A 30 -2.94 -5.08 -10.28
N MET A 31 -2.23 -5.24 -9.16
CA MET A 31 -0.77 -5.09 -9.13
C MET A 31 -0.14 -5.65 -7.86
N THR A 32 1.16 -5.90 -7.92
CA THR A 32 2.02 -6.12 -6.74
C THR A 32 2.96 -4.94 -6.54
N ALA A 33 3.24 -4.58 -5.31
CA ALA A 33 4.15 -3.50 -4.95
C ALA A 33 4.87 -3.77 -3.63
N TRP A 34 5.57 -2.76 -3.13
CA TRP A 34 6.25 -2.79 -1.84
C TRP A 34 5.74 -1.65 -0.98
N ALA A 35 5.69 -1.90 0.33
CA ALA A 35 5.43 -0.90 1.33
C ALA A 35 6.50 -0.98 2.42
N ASN A 36 6.87 0.16 2.97
CA ASN A 36 7.55 0.26 4.26
C ASN A 36 6.54 0.66 5.34
N GLU A 37 6.98 0.69 6.59
CA GLU A 37 6.13 1.06 7.74
C GLU A 37 5.43 2.42 7.55
N GLU A 38 6.15 3.42 7.04
CA GLU A 38 5.62 4.77 6.82
C GLU A 38 4.53 4.81 5.75
N SER A 39 4.74 4.13 4.62
CA SER A 39 3.75 4.05 3.54
C SER A 39 2.46 3.36 3.97
N LEU A 40 2.54 2.35 4.85
CA LEU A 40 1.36 1.70 5.43
C LEU A 40 0.61 2.65 6.38
N LYS A 41 1.32 3.37 7.25
CA LYS A 41 0.72 4.39 8.13
C LYS A 41 0.01 5.48 7.34
N LEU A 42 0.65 6.01 6.29
CA LEU A 42 0.05 7.02 5.41
C LEU A 42 -1.18 6.47 4.67
N THR A 43 -1.15 5.21 4.26
CA THR A 43 -2.31 4.54 3.65
C THR A 43 -3.46 4.45 4.64
N ALA A 44 -3.21 4.02 5.88
CA ALA A 44 -4.23 3.91 6.92
C ALA A 44 -4.85 5.28 7.26
N ILE A 45 -4.02 6.33 7.37
CA ILE A 45 -4.47 7.70 7.69
C ILE A 45 -5.29 8.29 6.54
N SER A 46 -4.81 8.19 5.30
CA SER A 46 -5.42 8.87 4.15
C SER A 46 -6.57 8.08 3.51
N GLY A 47 -6.62 6.76 3.72
CA GLY A 47 -7.51 5.86 2.99
C GLY A 47 -7.14 5.70 1.50
N LYS A 48 -5.98 6.22 1.08
CA LYS A 48 -5.48 6.11 -0.30
C LYS A 48 -4.21 5.28 -0.33
N LEU A 49 -4.07 4.46 -1.38
CA LEU A 49 -2.92 3.58 -1.52
C LEU A 49 -1.61 4.38 -1.64
N THR A 50 -0.76 4.25 -0.62
CA THR A 50 0.60 4.80 -0.58
C THR A 50 1.60 3.65 -0.55
N LEU A 51 2.64 3.74 -1.38
CA LEU A 51 3.62 2.67 -1.60
C LEU A 51 5.05 3.17 -1.42
N TRP A 52 5.99 2.24 -1.28
CA TRP A 52 7.42 2.50 -1.32
C TRP A 52 8.01 2.11 -2.68
N SER A 53 8.56 3.10 -3.41
CA SER A 53 9.26 2.86 -4.66
C SER A 53 10.70 2.42 -4.38
N ARG A 54 11.02 1.13 -4.63
CA ARG A 54 12.39 0.61 -4.40
C ARG A 54 13.44 1.23 -5.33
N SER A 55 13.06 1.56 -6.57
CA SER A 55 13.99 2.14 -7.55
C SER A 55 14.28 3.61 -7.26
N ARG A 56 13.26 4.35 -6.81
CA ARG A 56 13.39 5.79 -6.50
C ARG A 56 13.75 6.06 -5.04
N LYS A 57 13.61 5.05 -4.17
CA LYS A 57 13.80 5.12 -2.72
C LYS A 57 12.94 6.24 -2.09
N GLU A 58 11.68 6.29 -2.49
CA GLU A 58 10.75 7.34 -2.06
C GLU A 58 9.34 6.77 -1.81
N ILE A 59 8.56 7.52 -1.03
CA ILE A 59 7.13 7.27 -0.83
C ILE A 59 6.35 7.81 -2.03
N TRP A 60 5.36 7.04 -2.47
CA TRP A 60 4.54 7.39 -3.61
C TRP A 60 3.06 7.07 -3.37
N GLU A 61 2.21 8.10 -3.36
CA GLU A 61 0.75 7.94 -3.43
C GLU A 61 0.38 7.49 -4.84
N LYS A 62 -0.22 6.30 -4.97
CA LYS A 62 -0.62 5.72 -6.25
C LYS A 62 -1.61 6.65 -6.93
N GLY A 63 -1.27 7.06 -8.16
CA GLY A 63 -2.13 7.95 -8.96
C GLY A 63 -1.87 9.45 -8.75
N SER A 64 -0.91 9.83 -7.90
CA SER A 64 -0.50 11.23 -7.70
C SER A 64 -0.16 11.98 -9.00
N THR A 65 0.41 11.30 -9.99
CA THR A 65 0.71 11.90 -11.31
C THR A 65 -0.39 11.64 -12.34
N SER A 66 -0.99 10.46 -12.34
CA SER A 66 -1.90 10.02 -13.42
C SER A 66 -3.38 10.27 -13.13
N GLY A 67 -3.75 10.67 -11.92
CA GLY A 67 -5.14 10.75 -11.45
C GLY A 67 -5.79 9.41 -11.07
N ASN A 68 -5.15 8.27 -11.38
CA ASN A 68 -5.67 6.93 -11.10
C ASN A 68 -5.38 6.51 -9.66
N VAL A 69 -6.07 7.17 -8.72
CA VAL A 69 -5.97 6.96 -7.28
C VAL A 69 -6.74 5.71 -6.88
N ILE A 70 -6.15 4.91 -5.99
CA ILE A 70 -6.81 3.73 -5.42
C ILE A 70 -7.22 4.06 -3.98
N LYS A 71 -8.52 3.97 -3.70
CA LYS A 71 -9.05 4.06 -2.33
C LYS A 71 -9.00 2.67 -1.71
N VAL A 72 -8.58 2.60 -0.46
CA VAL A 72 -8.52 1.34 0.27
C VAL A 72 -9.87 1.04 0.91
N ILE A 73 -10.34 -0.19 0.69
CA ILE A 73 -11.61 -0.70 1.25
C ILE A 73 -11.33 -1.65 2.43
N GLU A 74 -10.36 -2.55 2.30
CA GLU A 74 -10.01 -3.57 3.28
C GLU A 74 -8.49 -3.81 3.28
N PHE A 75 -7.95 -4.17 4.44
CA PHE A 75 -6.62 -4.78 4.60
C PHE A 75 -6.81 -6.23 5.06
N ARG A 76 -5.99 -7.15 4.52
CA ARG A 76 -6.04 -8.58 4.82
C ARG A 76 -4.63 -9.15 5.01
#